data_AF-A0A938QE83-F1
#
_entry.id   AF-A0A938QE83-F1
#
_cell.length_a   1.000
_cell.length_b   1.000
_cell.length_c   1.000
_cell.angle_alpha   90.00
_cell.angle_beta   90.00
_cell.angle_gamma   90.00
#
_symmetry.space_group_name_H-M   'P 1'
#
loop_
_entity.id
_entity.type
_entity.pdbx_description
1 polymer ?
#
loop_
_entity_poly.entity_id
_entity_poly.type
_entity_poly.pdbx_seq_one_letter_code
_entity_poly.pdbx_strand_id
1 'polypeptide(L)'
;MQKSKIIWFTLGGMLLGYLLIHPFAMLANTLGPRLPHFPMEFPFWGHHLRISFGPEMLTMGMAFAFMGGVAGFSLGIWYLQKERLTAERLESQRRRVALETLQELMVTLAHHVRNANVVIGGFSGRLIKQAPDPKAQRQLEMIQQASREIDAVIASLQSLTEIEHTRYIGAWETKMIDLKKELEVRLKAAEEIKETLDGSDERH
;
A
#
# COMPACT_ATOMS: atom_id res chain seq x y z
N MET A 1 -2.97 17.58 14.76
CA MET A 1 -3.62 18.30 13.62
C MET A 1 -4.95 17.69 13.16
N GLN A 2 -5.12 16.36 13.10
CA GLN A 2 -6.32 15.74 12.52
C GLN A 2 -7.65 16.12 13.22
N LYS A 3 -7.66 16.17 14.56
CA LYS A 3 -8.85 16.59 15.34
C LYS A 3 -9.31 18.02 15.00
N SER A 4 -8.38 18.91 14.66
CA SER A 4 -8.69 20.30 14.28
C SER A 4 -9.48 20.35 12.97
N LYS A 5 -9.12 19.55 11.97
CA LYS A 5 -9.85 19.49 10.69
C LYS A 5 -11.32 19.10 10.89
N ILE A 6 -11.59 18.07 11.70
CA ILE A 6 -12.96 17.60 11.98
C ILE A 6 -13.79 18.70 12.66
N ILE A 7 -13.19 19.42 13.62
CA ILE A 7 -13.87 20.53 14.29
C ILE A 7 -14.22 21.63 13.28
N TRP A 8 -13.30 21.99 12.39
CA TRP A 8 -13.56 22.98 11.33
C TRP A 8 -14.67 22.54 10.36
N PHE A 9 -14.69 21.27 9.94
CA PHE A 9 -15.77 20.75 9.10
C PHE A 9 -17.13 20.74 9.81
N THR A 10 -17.15 20.42 11.10
CA THR A 10 -18.38 20.42 11.91
C THR A 10 -18.91 21.84 12.07
N LEU A 11 -18.06 22.79 12.46
CA LEU A 11 -18.42 24.21 12.59
C LEU A 11 -18.87 24.81 11.25
N GLY A 12 -18.13 24.51 10.17
CA GLY A 12 -18.51 24.92 8.81
C GLY A 12 -19.87 24.36 8.40
N GLY A 13 -20.14 23.08 8.69
CA GLY A 13 -21.43 22.44 8.45
C GLY A 13 -22.57 23.09 9.25
N MET A 14 -22.35 23.39 10.53
CA MET A 14 -23.33 24.10 11.36
C MET A 14 -23.67 25.48 10.78
N LEU A 15 -22.64 26.24 10.40
CA LEU A 15 -22.78 27.57 9.83
C LEU A 15 -23.49 27.53 8.47
N LEU A 16 -23.14 26.56 7.62
CA LEU A 16 -23.80 26.34 6.33
C LEU A 16 -25.28 25.94 6.51
N GLY A 17 -25.56 25.04 7.45
CA GLY A 17 -26.93 24.61 7.78
C GLY A 17 -27.79 25.77 8.25
N TYR A 18 -27.25 26.60 9.16
CA TYR A 18 -27.97 27.73 9.72
C TYR A 18 -28.13 28.91 8.75
N LEU A 19 -27.06 29.29 8.04
CA LEU A 19 -27.07 30.50 7.21
C LEU A 19 -27.60 30.28 5.81
N LEU A 20 -27.44 29.09 5.23
CA LEU A 20 -27.86 28.82 3.85
C LEU A 20 -29.06 27.89 3.78
N ILE A 21 -28.99 26.72 4.40
CA ILE A 21 -30.03 25.69 4.23
C ILE A 21 -31.33 26.13 4.90
N HIS A 22 -31.26 26.72 6.08
CA HIS A 22 -32.45 27.14 6.83
C HIS A 22 -33.29 28.24 6.11
N PRO A 23 -32.74 29.38 5.67
CA PRO A 23 -33.53 30.37 4.92
C PRO A 23 -34.06 29.83 3.59
N PHE A 24 -33.29 28.96 2.94
CA PHE A 24 -33.73 28.30 1.71
C PHE A 24 -34.93 27.37 1.95
N ALA A 25 -34.90 26.56 3.01
CA ALA A 25 -36.00 25.67 3.37
C ALA A 25 -37.28 26.47 3.72
N MET A 26 -37.13 27.60 4.41
CA MET A 26 -38.25 28.51 4.70
C MET A 26 -38.86 29.08 3.43
N LEU A 27 -38.02 29.55 2.51
CA LEU A 27 -38.46 30.07 1.23
C LEU A 27 -39.17 28.99 0.38
N ALA A 28 -38.61 27.79 0.31
CA ALA A 28 -39.23 26.65 -0.38
C ALA A 28 -40.59 26.27 0.23
N ASN A 29 -40.71 26.30 1.56
CA ASN A 29 -41.99 26.05 2.24
C ASN A 29 -43.04 27.12 1.89
N THR A 30 -42.64 28.39 1.79
CA THR A 30 -43.54 29.48 1.37
C THR A 30 -43.93 29.40 -0.10
N LEU A 31 -43.06 28.86 -0.95
CA LEU A 31 -43.28 28.65 -2.38
C LEU A 31 -43.98 27.33 -2.72
N GLY A 32 -44.40 26.55 -1.71
CA GLY A 32 -45.24 25.36 -1.90
C GLY A 32 -46.54 25.66 -2.67
N PRO A 33 -47.38 24.65 -2.98
CA PRO A 33 -48.40 24.66 -4.06
C PRO A 33 -49.58 25.64 -3.90
N ARG A 34 -49.45 26.73 -3.13
CA ARG A 34 -50.53 27.63 -2.73
C ARG A 34 -50.75 28.85 -3.62
N LEU A 35 -49.92 29.18 -4.62
CA LEU A 35 -50.07 30.47 -5.32
C LEU A 35 -49.82 30.39 -6.84
N PRO A 36 -50.88 30.46 -7.68
CA PRO A 36 -50.76 30.48 -9.15
C PRO A 36 -50.25 31.82 -9.72
N HIS A 37 -50.13 32.88 -8.90
CA HIS A 37 -49.66 34.21 -9.35
C HIS A 37 -48.68 34.80 -8.32
N PHE A 38 -47.44 34.34 -8.34
CA PHE A 38 -46.41 34.78 -7.41
C PHE A 38 -45.58 35.95 -8.01
N PRO A 39 -45.57 37.14 -7.39
CA PRO A 39 -44.67 38.20 -7.82
C PRO A 39 -43.24 37.87 -7.38
N MET A 40 -42.36 37.56 -8.34
CA MET A 40 -40.91 37.39 -8.10
C MET A 40 -40.20 38.75 -7.97
N GLU A 41 -40.67 39.61 -7.09
CA GLU A 41 -40.00 40.90 -6.84
C GLU A 41 -38.88 40.74 -5.80
N PHE A 42 -37.74 41.39 -6.02
CA PHE A 42 -36.60 41.39 -5.09
C PHE A 42 -36.93 41.76 -3.62
N PRO A 43 -37.86 42.69 -3.31
CA PRO A 43 -38.25 43.02 -1.94
C PRO A 43 -38.86 41.84 -1.18
N PHE A 44 -39.54 40.93 -1.89
CA PHE A 44 -40.12 39.72 -1.31
C PHE A 44 -39.04 38.82 -0.69
N TRP A 45 -37.94 38.60 -1.42
CA TRP A 45 -36.82 37.78 -0.96
C TRP A 45 -36.16 38.33 0.29
N GLY A 46 -35.90 39.65 0.33
CA GLY A 46 -35.28 40.29 1.49
C GLY A 46 -36.14 40.20 2.75
N HIS A 47 -37.47 40.35 2.61
CA HIS A 47 -38.40 40.23 3.73
C HIS A 47 -38.43 38.80 4.29
N HIS A 48 -38.54 37.79 3.44
CA HIS A 48 -38.56 36.38 3.86
C HIS A 48 -37.23 35.92 4.48
N LEU A 49 -36.10 36.41 3.96
CA LEU A 49 -34.79 36.14 4.53
C LEU A 49 -34.66 36.74 5.93
N ARG A 50 -35.17 37.97 6.15
CA ARG A 50 -35.19 38.59 7.49
C ARG A 50 -36.09 37.85 8.47
N ILE A 51 -37.28 37.42 8.05
CA ILE A 51 -38.20 36.62 8.89
C ILE A 51 -37.57 35.28 9.28
N SER A 52 -36.80 34.67 8.38
CA SER A 52 -36.11 33.40 8.64
C SER A 52 -35.10 33.49 9.80
N PHE A 53 -34.63 34.69 10.17
CA PHE A 53 -33.75 34.90 11.33
C PHE A 53 -34.48 35.52 12.54
N GLY A 54 -35.81 35.53 12.54
CA GLY A 54 -36.60 35.99 13.68
C GLY A 54 -36.42 35.10 14.92
N PRO A 55 -36.64 35.64 16.14
CA PRO A 55 -36.49 34.89 17.38
C PRO A 55 -37.41 33.65 17.44
N GLU A 56 -38.57 33.72 16.80
CA GLU A 56 -39.54 32.62 16.67
C GLU A 56 -39.00 31.43 15.86
N MET A 57 -38.05 31.68 14.96
CA MET A 57 -37.45 30.67 14.07
C MET A 57 -36.13 30.12 14.61
N LEU A 58 -35.65 30.59 15.77
CA LEU A 58 -34.37 30.15 16.36
C LEU A 58 -34.36 28.65 16.65
N THR A 59 -35.46 28.10 17.16
CA THR A 59 -35.57 26.66 17.46
C THR A 59 -35.40 25.82 16.19
N MET A 60 -36.02 26.25 15.08
CA MET A 60 -35.88 25.56 13.79
C MET A 60 -34.48 25.75 13.22
N GLY A 61 -33.95 26.98 13.24
CA GLY A 61 -32.57 27.27 12.82
C GLY A 61 -31.54 26.43 13.58
N MET A 62 -31.72 26.23 14.90
CA MET A 62 -30.87 25.36 15.71
C MET A 62 -30.91 23.90 15.23
N ALA A 63 -32.08 23.38 14.83
CA ALA A 63 -32.18 22.05 14.26
C ALA A 63 -31.41 21.93 12.93
N PHE A 64 -31.50 22.94 12.05
CA PHE A 64 -30.72 22.98 10.81
C PHE A 64 -29.21 23.12 11.06
N ALA A 65 -28.81 23.92 12.06
CA ALA A 65 -27.42 24.03 12.47
C ALA A 65 -26.90 22.68 12.99
N PHE A 66 -27.66 21.99 13.83
CA PHE A 66 -27.31 20.67 14.35
C PHE A 66 -27.17 19.64 13.22
N MET A 67 -28.15 19.56 12.32
CA MET A 67 -28.10 18.66 11.15
C MET A 67 -26.91 18.99 10.23
N GLY A 68 -26.66 20.27 9.98
CA GLY A 68 -25.49 20.73 9.24
C GLY A 68 -24.18 20.33 9.92
N GLY A 69 -24.12 20.41 11.24
CA GLY A 69 -22.98 19.95 12.05
C GLY A 69 -22.73 18.45 11.92
N VAL A 70 -23.77 17.62 12.02
CA VAL A 70 -23.67 16.16 11.82
C VAL A 70 -23.20 15.82 10.40
N ALA A 71 -23.73 16.50 9.39
CA ALA A 71 -23.30 16.33 8.00
C ALA A 71 -21.82 16.73 7.82
N GLY A 72 -21.43 17.88 8.37
CA GLY A 72 -20.05 18.38 8.36
C GLY A 72 -19.09 17.43 9.07
N PHE A 73 -19.46 16.92 10.26
CA PHE A 73 -18.69 15.92 10.99
C PHE A 73 -18.49 14.64 10.16
N SER A 74 -19.55 14.13 9.53
CA SER A 74 -19.49 12.93 8.68
C SER A 74 -18.57 13.14 7.47
N LEU A 75 -18.68 14.29 6.80
CA LEU A 75 -17.77 14.68 5.71
C LEU A 75 -16.32 14.80 6.19
N GLY A 76 -16.10 15.35 7.39
CA GLY A 76 -14.78 15.47 7.99
C GLY A 76 -14.13 14.12 8.25
N ILE A 77 -14.87 13.14 8.78
CA ILE A 77 -14.39 11.76 8.95
C ILE A 77 -14.05 11.16 7.58
N TRP A 78 -14.96 11.27 6.61
CA TRP A 78 -14.76 10.71 5.27
C TRP A 78 -13.51 11.30 4.60
N TYR A 79 -13.32 12.62 4.68
CA TYR A 79 -12.14 13.30 4.15
C TYR A 79 -10.85 12.80 4.80
N LEU A 80 -10.86 12.62 6.12
CA LEU A 80 -9.69 12.13 6.85
C LEU A 80 -9.34 10.67 6.49
N GLN A 81 -10.36 9.82 6.32
CA GLN A 81 -10.16 8.45 5.83
C GLN A 81 -9.59 8.45 4.41
N LYS A 82 -10.08 9.33 3.54
CA LYS A 82 -9.58 9.47 2.17
C LYS A 82 -8.11 9.92 2.15
N GLU A 83 -7.72 10.89 2.97
CA GLU A 83 -6.31 11.30 3.11
C GLU A 83 -5.44 10.12 3.55
N ARG A 84 -5.88 9.37 4.57
CA ARG A 84 -5.15 8.21 5.08
C ARG A 84 -4.96 7.13 4.02
N LEU A 85 -6.03 6.76 3.31
CA LEU A 85 -5.96 5.75 2.24
C LEU A 85 -5.06 6.21 1.10
N THR A 86 -5.05 7.51 0.78
CA THR A 86 -4.19 8.06 -0.26
C THR A 86 -2.72 8.00 0.15
N ALA A 87 -2.42 8.33 1.41
CA ALA A 87 -1.06 8.24 1.96
C ALA A 87 -0.56 6.79 1.99
N GLU A 88 -1.39 5.85 2.47
CA GLU A 88 -1.07 4.42 2.50
C GLU A 88 -0.85 3.87 1.07
N ARG A 89 -1.67 4.29 0.09
CA ARG A 89 -1.47 3.92 -1.32
C ARG A 89 -0.15 4.45 -1.87
N LEU A 90 0.20 5.70 -1.57
CA LEU A 90 1.45 6.29 -2.04
C LEU A 90 2.66 5.57 -1.43
N GLU A 91 2.59 5.23 -0.15
CA GLU A 91 3.65 4.46 0.52
C GLU A 91 3.77 3.06 -0.08
N SER A 92 2.65 2.38 -0.31
CA SER A 92 2.63 1.07 -0.97
C SER A 92 3.20 1.13 -2.39
N GLN A 93 2.89 2.17 -3.16
CA GLN A 93 3.47 2.38 -4.49
C GLN A 93 4.98 2.59 -4.42
N ARG A 94 5.48 3.40 -3.49
CA ARG A 94 6.92 3.60 -3.29
C ARG A 94 7.64 2.31 -2.93
N ARG A 95 7.08 1.52 -2.01
CA ARG A 95 7.64 0.22 -1.63
C ARG A 95 7.67 -0.72 -2.83
N ARG A 96 6.59 -0.77 -3.63
CA ARG A 96 6.52 -1.59 -4.83
C ARG A 96 7.59 -1.20 -5.85
N VAL A 97 7.71 0.09 -6.16
CA VAL A 97 8.74 0.59 -7.09
C VAL A 97 10.15 0.26 -6.58
N ALA A 98 10.39 0.39 -5.27
CA ALA A 98 11.68 0.01 -4.68
C ALA A 98 11.96 -1.50 -4.84
N LEU A 99 10.97 -2.36 -4.61
CA LEU A 99 11.11 -3.81 -4.80
C LEU A 99 11.35 -4.16 -6.28
N GLU A 100 10.58 -3.59 -7.20
CA GLU A 100 10.77 -3.78 -8.65
C GLU A 100 12.19 -3.36 -9.09
N THR A 101 12.69 -2.22 -8.57
CA THR A 101 14.06 -1.76 -8.84
C THR A 101 15.10 -2.71 -8.28
N LEU A 102 14.94 -3.17 -7.02
CA LEU A 102 15.85 -4.13 -6.40
C LEU A 102 15.87 -5.45 -7.16
N GLN A 103 14.71 -5.90 -7.65
CA GLN A 103 14.58 -7.09 -8.45
C GLN A 103 15.34 -6.98 -9.78
N GLU A 104 15.16 -5.89 -10.52
CA GLU A 104 15.88 -5.65 -11.78
C GLU A 104 17.41 -5.60 -11.56
N LEU A 105 17.84 -4.95 -10.48
CA LEU A 105 19.24 -4.92 -10.08
C LEU A 105 19.76 -6.30 -9.70
N MET A 106 18.98 -7.12 -8.99
CA MET A 106 19.37 -8.49 -8.63
C MET A 106 19.54 -9.37 -9.87
N VAL A 107 18.64 -9.28 -10.86
CA VAL A 107 18.77 -10.03 -12.12
C VAL A 107 20.05 -9.64 -12.86
N THR A 108 20.30 -8.33 -12.97
CA THR A 108 21.51 -7.80 -13.63
C THR A 108 22.78 -8.24 -12.89
N LEU A 109 22.80 -8.12 -11.56
CA LEU A 109 23.92 -8.53 -10.73
C LEU A 109 24.15 -10.04 -10.81
N ALA A 110 23.09 -10.85 -10.72
CA ALA A 110 23.14 -12.30 -10.89
C ALA A 110 23.78 -12.68 -12.23
N HIS A 111 23.43 -11.98 -13.32
CA HIS A 111 24.07 -12.20 -14.61
C HIS A 111 25.57 -11.93 -14.58
N HIS A 112 26.00 -10.78 -14.05
CA HIS A 112 27.43 -10.44 -13.97
C HIS A 112 28.22 -11.39 -13.07
N VAL A 113 27.68 -11.72 -11.89
CA VAL A 113 28.34 -12.65 -10.96
C VAL A 113 28.41 -14.04 -11.57
N ARG A 114 27.34 -14.53 -12.19
CA ARG A 114 27.32 -15.84 -12.86
C ARG A 114 28.34 -15.90 -13.99
N ASN A 115 28.46 -14.85 -14.80
CA ASN A 115 29.45 -14.80 -15.88
C ASN A 115 30.89 -14.91 -15.34
N ALA A 116 31.23 -14.14 -14.31
CA ALA A 116 32.54 -14.22 -13.66
C ALA A 116 32.77 -15.61 -13.04
N ASN A 117 31.74 -16.18 -12.40
CA ASN A 117 31.82 -17.47 -11.74
C ASN A 117 32.01 -18.63 -12.73
N VAL A 118 31.32 -18.62 -13.88
CA VAL A 118 31.52 -19.59 -14.97
C VAL A 118 32.96 -19.57 -15.48
N VAL A 119 33.58 -18.39 -15.59
CA VAL A 119 35.00 -18.26 -15.96
C VAL A 119 35.89 -18.91 -14.91
N ILE A 120 35.72 -18.58 -13.63
CA ILE A 120 36.52 -19.13 -12.51
C ILE A 120 36.35 -20.66 -12.41
N GLY A 121 35.12 -21.17 -12.42
CA GLY A 121 34.81 -22.60 -12.36
C GLY A 121 35.31 -23.36 -13.59
N GLY A 122 35.23 -22.75 -14.78
CA GLY A 122 35.74 -23.33 -16.02
C GLY A 122 37.26 -23.43 -16.05
N PHE A 123 37.97 -22.36 -15.68
CA PHE A 123 39.43 -22.36 -15.64
C PHE A 123 39.99 -23.26 -14.53
N SER A 124 39.42 -23.23 -13.33
CA SER A 124 39.82 -24.16 -12.24
C SER A 124 39.62 -25.62 -12.66
N GLY A 125 38.48 -25.96 -13.26
CA GLY A 125 38.22 -27.30 -13.77
C GLY A 125 39.20 -27.77 -14.86
N ARG A 126 39.68 -26.87 -15.72
CA ARG A 126 40.74 -27.19 -16.71
C ARG A 126 42.09 -27.39 -16.04
N LEU A 127 42.46 -26.52 -15.09
CA LEU A 127 43.73 -26.57 -14.38
C LEU A 127 43.84 -27.82 -13.49
N ILE A 128 42.76 -28.28 -12.86
CA ILE A 128 42.72 -29.54 -12.09
C ILE A 128 43.19 -30.71 -12.95
N LYS A 129 42.73 -30.79 -14.21
CA LYS A 129 43.08 -31.87 -15.14
C LYS A 129 44.54 -31.81 -15.62
N GLN A 130 45.20 -30.67 -15.46
CA GLN A 130 46.55 -30.42 -15.98
C GLN A 130 47.60 -30.32 -14.86
N ALA A 131 47.19 -30.18 -13.60
CA ALA A 131 48.08 -30.02 -12.46
C ALA A 131 48.70 -31.35 -12.03
N PRO A 132 50.04 -31.49 -12.04
CA PRO A 132 50.72 -32.70 -11.58
C PRO A 132 50.92 -32.75 -10.06
N ASP A 133 50.83 -31.60 -9.38
CA ASP A 133 51.00 -31.50 -7.92
C ASP A 133 49.67 -31.75 -7.19
N PRO A 134 49.57 -32.79 -6.33
CA PRO A 134 48.37 -33.09 -5.55
C PRO A 134 47.93 -31.93 -4.64
N LYS A 135 48.86 -31.09 -4.18
CA LYS A 135 48.53 -29.95 -3.31
C LYS A 135 47.88 -28.82 -4.10
N ALA A 136 48.44 -28.48 -5.27
CA ALA A 136 47.82 -27.53 -6.20
C ALA A 136 46.43 -28.02 -6.66
N GLN A 137 46.28 -29.33 -6.92
CA GLN A 137 45.00 -29.92 -7.31
C GLN A 137 43.92 -29.72 -6.22
N ARG A 138 44.23 -30.01 -4.95
CA ARG A 138 43.30 -29.77 -3.82
C ARG A 138 42.89 -28.30 -3.70
N GLN A 139 43.81 -27.36 -3.93
CA GLN A 139 43.50 -25.93 -3.90
C GLN A 139 42.53 -25.53 -5.01
N LEU A 140 42.72 -26.06 -6.22
CA LEU A 140 41.83 -25.81 -7.35
C LEU A 140 40.45 -26.45 -7.16
N GLU A 141 40.38 -27.64 -6.54
CA GLU A 141 39.12 -28.29 -6.17
C GLU A 141 38.31 -27.45 -5.17
N MET A 142 38.96 -26.83 -4.17
CA MET A 142 38.29 -25.88 -3.27
C MET A 142 37.72 -24.66 -4.02
N ILE A 143 38.47 -24.11 -4.99
CA ILE A 143 37.97 -23.00 -5.82
C ILE A 143 36.77 -23.44 -6.65
N GLN A 144 36.81 -24.64 -7.22
CA GLN A 144 35.70 -25.18 -7.99
C GLN A 144 34.46 -25.43 -7.12
N GLN A 145 34.65 -25.90 -5.90
CA GLN A 145 33.55 -26.09 -4.94
C GLN A 145 32.92 -24.76 -4.55
N ALA A 146 33.73 -23.75 -4.19
CA ALA A 146 33.24 -22.40 -3.89
C ALA A 146 32.49 -21.79 -5.09
N SER A 147 32.95 -22.05 -6.31
CA SER A 147 32.27 -21.62 -7.53
C SER A 147 30.87 -22.26 -7.65
N ARG A 148 30.72 -23.56 -7.37
CA ARG A 148 29.40 -24.22 -7.38
C ARG A 148 28.47 -23.67 -6.30
N GLU A 149 28.99 -23.35 -5.13
CA GLU A 149 28.23 -22.73 -4.03
C GLU A 149 27.69 -21.34 -4.44
N ILE A 150 28.53 -20.52 -5.08
CA ILE A 150 28.11 -19.22 -5.63
C ILE A 150 26.98 -19.39 -6.65
N ASP A 151 27.07 -20.36 -7.56
CA ASP A 151 26.00 -20.62 -8.54
C ASP A 151 24.68 -21.03 -7.87
N ALA A 152 24.74 -21.85 -6.82
CA ALA A 152 23.55 -22.26 -6.06
C ALA A 152 22.89 -21.06 -5.34
N VAL A 153 23.70 -20.14 -4.79
CA VAL A 153 23.22 -18.90 -4.17
C VAL A 153 22.56 -18.00 -5.21
N ILE A 154 23.18 -17.82 -6.38
CA ILE A 154 22.62 -17.02 -7.48
C ILE A 154 21.28 -17.60 -7.95
N ALA A 155 21.21 -18.92 -8.16
CA ALA A 155 19.97 -19.58 -8.55
C ALA A 155 18.86 -19.40 -7.51
N SER A 156 19.21 -19.46 -6.22
CA SER A 156 18.27 -19.20 -5.12
C SER A 156 17.75 -17.76 -5.16
N LEU A 157 18.63 -16.77 -5.33
CA LEU A 157 18.25 -15.35 -5.46
C LEU A 157 17.34 -15.10 -6.68
N GLN A 158 17.63 -15.72 -7.82
CA GLN A 158 16.79 -15.63 -9.02
C GLN A 158 15.40 -16.26 -8.78
N SER A 159 15.32 -17.40 -8.12
CA SER A 159 14.04 -18.04 -7.83
C SER A 159 13.14 -17.21 -6.89
N LEU A 160 13.73 -16.46 -5.95
CA LEU A 160 12.99 -15.57 -5.06
C LEU A 160 12.36 -14.41 -5.84
N THR A 161 13.06 -13.89 -6.86
CA THR A 161 12.52 -12.83 -7.72
C THR A 161 11.35 -13.31 -8.60
N GLU A 162 11.38 -14.55 -9.07
CA GLU A 162 10.29 -15.10 -9.91
C GLU A 162 9.00 -15.37 -9.13
N ILE A 163 9.10 -15.78 -7.86
CA ILE A 163 7.96 -16.08 -7.00
C ILE A 163 7.18 -14.81 -6.62
N GLU A 164 7.86 -13.68 -6.39
CA GLU A 164 7.17 -12.40 -6.14
C GLU A 164 6.40 -11.93 -7.39
N HIS A 165 6.94 -12.14 -8.58
CA HIS A 165 6.32 -11.71 -9.85
C HIS A 165 5.01 -12.47 -10.14
N THR A 166 4.98 -13.78 -9.90
CA THR A 166 3.76 -14.60 -10.08
C THR A 166 2.69 -14.28 -9.04
N ARG A 167 3.08 -13.97 -7.80
CA ARG A 167 2.14 -13.59 -6.74
C ARG A 167 1.53 -12.20 -6.96
N TYR A 168 2.29 -11.24 -7.49
CA TYR A 168 1.77 -9.91 -7.83
C TYR A 168 0.85 -9.90 -9.05
N ILE A 169 1.05 -10.79 -10.03
CA ILE A 169 0.17 -10.90 -11.21
C ILE A 169 -1.14 -11.63 -10.86
N GLY A 170 -1.08 -12.64 -9.98
CA GLY A 170 -2.27 -13.39 -9.54
C GLY A 170 -3.12 -12.69 -8.46
N ALA A 171 -2.53 -11.77 -7.69
CA ALA A 171 -3.17 -11.15 -6.54
C ALA A 171 -3.53 -9.68 -6.77
N TRP A 172 -4.54 -9.44 -7.62
CA TRP A 172 -5.38 -8.24 -7.47
C TRP A 172 -6.26 -8.32 -6.20
N GLU A 173 -6.21 -9.43 -5.45
CA GLU A 173 -6.68 -9.55 -4.07
C GLU A 173 -5.54 -9.39 -3.07
N THR A 174 -5.63 -8.33 -2.28
CA THR A 174 -4.65 -7.87 -1.30
C THR A 174 -4.44 -8.92 -0.19
N LYS A 175 -3.43 -9.78 -0.32
CA LYS A 175 -2.85 -10.50 0.82
C LYS A 175 -1.42 -10.04 1.04
N MET A 176 -1.28 -9.15 2.02
CA MET A 176 0.00 -8.73 2.57
C MET A 176 0.67 -9.97 3.18
N ILE A 177 1.61 -10.57 2.44
CA ILE A 177 2.35 -11.75 2.91
C ILE A 177 3.56 -11.27 3.70
N ASP A 178 3.69 -11.80 4.91
CA ASP A 178 4.84 -11.58 5.78
C ASP A 178 6.02 -12.41 5.28
N LEU A 179 6.86 -11.79 4.44
CA LEU A 179 8.05 -12.40 3.81
C LEU A 179 8.95 -13.10 4.83
N LYS A 180 9.05 -12.57 6.06
CA LYS A 180 9.84 -13.19 7.13
C LYS A 180 9.32 -14.58 7.49
N LYS A 181 8.00 -14.74 7.55
CA LYS A 181 7.34 -15.99 7.94
C LYS A 181 7.48 -17.06 6.86
N GLU A 182 7.38 -16.68 5.59
CA GLU A 182 7.59 -17.60 4.46
C GLU A 182 9.05 -18.06 4.37
N LEU A 183 10.00 -17.15 4.64
CA LEU A 183 11.44 -17.46 4.63
C LEU A 183 11.83 -18.38 5.80
N GLU A 184 11.26 -18.18 6.99
CA GLU A 184 11.41 -19.10 8.14
C GLU A 184 10.85 -20.49 7.86
N VAL A 185 9.70 -20.59 7.17
CA VAL A 185 9.10 -21.89 6.79
C VAL A 185 10.00 -22.65 5.82
N ARG A 186 10.59 -21.95 4.84
CA ARG A 186 11.45 -22.59 3.83
C ARG A 186 12.82 -22.98 4.38
N LEU A 187 13.38 -22.18 5.29
CA LEU A 187 14.61 -22.54 5.98
C LEU A 187 14.44 -23.80 6.82
N LYS A 188 13.33 -23.91 7.57
CA LYS A 188 13.01 -25.13 8.32
C LYS A 188 12.83 -26.35 7.42
N ALA A 189 12.14 -26.20 6.29
CA ALA A 189 11.97 -27.28 5.32
C ALA A 189 13.32 -27.73 4.72
N ALA A 190 14.26 -26.81 4.48
CA ALA A 190 15.58 -27.14 3.99
C ALA A 190 16.46 -27.82 5.06
N GLU A 191 16.32 -27.45 6.33
CA GLU A 191 16.99 -28.12 7.46
C GLU A 191 16.47 -29.54 7.68
N GLU A 192 15.15 -29.76 7.62
CA GLU A 192 14.53 -31.10 7.75
C GLU A 192 14.98 -32.05 6.62
N ILE A 193 15.09 -31.54 5.38
CA ILE A 193 15.60 -32.33 4.25
C ILE A 193 17.07 -32.72 4.48
N LYS A 194 17.88 -31.82 5.07
CA LYS A 194 19.29 -32.08 5.37
C LYS A 194 19.45 -33.14 6.48
N GLU A 195 18.62 -33.12 7.52
CA GLU A 195 18.61 -34.16 8.57
C GLU A 195 18.17 -35.53 8.06
N THR A 196 17.21 -35.58 7.12
CA THR A 196 16.80 -36.86 6.51
C THR A 196 17.85 -37.48 5.59
N LEU A 197 18.75 -36.67 5.02
CA LEU A 197 19.85 -37.15 4.18
C LEU A 197 21.04 -37.63 5.02
N ASP A 198 21.42 -36.90 6.08
CA ASP A 198 22.49 -37.33 7.00
C ASP A 198 22.12 -38.57 7.83
N GLY A 199 20.84 -38.78 8.15
CA GLY A 199 20.38 -39.97 8.90
C GLY A 199 20.32 -41.27 8.09
N SER A 200 20.49 -41.21 6.76
CA SER A 200 20.43 -42.37 5.87
C SER A 200 21.79 -43.03 5.59
N ASP A 201 22.90 -42.35 5.92
CA ASP A 201 24.26 -42.84 5.68
C ASP A 201 24.85 -43.68 6.84
N GLU A 202 24.16 -43.80 7.98
CA GLU A 202 24.59 -44.64 9.11
C GLU A 202 23.97 -46.06 9.13
N ARG A 203 23.25 -46.48 8.07
CA ARG A 203 22.68 -47.82 7.98
C ARG A 203 23.01 -48.54 6.67
N HIS A 204 24.28 -48.70 6.32
CA HIS A 204 24.71 -49.78 5.43
C HIS A 204 26.16 -50.21 5.69
#